data_AF-A0A1F5ANZ2-F1
#
_entry.id   AF-A0A1F5ANZ2-F1
#
_cell.length_a   1.000
_cell.length_b   1.000
_cell.length_c   1.000
_cell.angle_alpha   90.00
_cell.angle_beta   90.00
_cell.angle_gamma   90.00
#
_symmetry.space_group_name_H-M   'P 1'
#
loop_
_entity.id
_entity.type
_entity.pdbx_description
1 polymer ?
#
loop_
_entity_poly.entity_id
_entity_poly.type
_entity_poly.pdbx_seq_one_letter_code
_entity_poly.pdbx_strand_id
1 'polypeptide(L)'
;MKRKLSFGLVFLLFFSLSVFGADIRLDLKLRVYEGARQGALASPPLVTTSYIRPTISANMQMQAGFDLEKEKEQIKRVFNLQDVGLLTEADLAIGEERAGRSSSSARHFFRLNGNAFTIIVMLIEWKNPGRFLVLLNDVTVEKPENVLTTEMLLHGGHSAVFGFEDKNGKPYFCSFHITGPPDKIMPPPPPPPPAPPVPPEVRKKIEQFEEGAVKAGDAVNPPRLLKKMDPVYPPGAKESGLKGYVVLNVRTDGQGNVKDVMVIRSTDEVFNPPAIAAVRQWKYEPYLEKGQPRELVFSVSLRFEVR
;
A
#
# COMPACT_ATOMS: atom_id res chain seq x y z
N MET A 1 42.93 -48.36 -17.43
CA MET A 1 41.71 -47.54 -17.58
C MET A 1 41.76 -46.37 -16.60
N LYS A 2 42.05 -45.14 -17.07
CA LYS A 2 42.02 -43.92 -16.25
C LYS A 2 40.73 -43.16 -16.57
N ARG A 3 39.86 -42.95 -15.59
CA ARG A 3 38.67 -42.08 -15.69
C ARG A 3 39.13 -40.62 -15.56
N LYS A 4 38.88 -39.79 -16.58
CA LYS A 4 38.91 -38.33 -16.48
C LYS A 4 37.48 -37.86 -16.25
N LEU A 5 37.27 -37.12 -15.16
CA LEU A 5 36.01 -36.46 -14.83
C LEU A 5 36.04 -35.09 -15.52
N SER A 6 35.23 -34.87 -16.56
CA SER A 6 35.03 -33.56 -17.16
C SER A 6 33.91 -32.82 -16.44
N PHE A 7 34.24 -31.70 -15.79
CA PHE A 7 33.27 -30.74 -15.28
C PHE A 7 32.60 -30.04 -16.47
N GLY A 8 31.33 -30.32 -16.71
CA GLY A 8 30.50 -29.60 -17.68
C GLY A 8 30.09 -28.25 -17.10
N LEU A 9 30.71 -27.19 -17.60
CA LEU A 9 30.33 -25.79 -17.36
C LEU A 9 28.96 -25.56 -18.03
N VAL A 10 27.89 -25.41 -17.24
CA VAL A 10 26.57 -25.05 -17.75
C VAL A 10 26.61 -23.57 -18.15
N PHE A 11 26.83 -23.33 -19.43
CA PHE A 11 26.65 -22.03 -20.06
C PHE A 11 25.14 -21.80 -20.21
N LEU A 12 24.53 -21.07 -19.26
CA LEU A 12 23.19 -20.52 -19.45
C LEU A 12 23.30 -19.40 -20.48
N LEU A 13 23.10 -19.78 -21.75
CA LEU A 13 22.85 -18.87 -22.86
C LEU A 13 21.59 -18.07 -22.55
N PHE A 14 21.76 -16.84 -22.06
CA PHE A 14 20.70 -15.84 -22.09
C PHE A 14 20.43 -15.52 -23.57
N PHE A 15 19.38 -16.14 -24.12
CA PHE A 15 18.76 -15.65 -25.35
C PHE A 15 18.22 -14.25 -25.04
N SER A 16 19.00 -13.24 -25.40
CA SER A 16 18.55 -11.86 -25.51
C SER A 16 17.56 -11.79 -26.67
N LEU A 17 16.30 -12.11 -26.39
CA LEU A 17 15.21 -11.71 -27.28
C LEU A 17 15.04 -10.20 -27.11
N SER A 18 15.80 -9.44 -27.89
CA SER A 18 15.71 -7.98 -27.98
C SER A 18 14.38 -7.61 -28.61
N VAL A 19 13.33 -7.51 -27.79
CA VAL A 19 12.06 -6.89 -28.17
C VAL A 19 11.61 -5.94 -27.06
N PHE A 20 12.30 -4.81 -26.97
CA PHE A 20 11.76 -3.56 -26.42
C PHE A 20 12.24 -2.48 -27.41
N GLY A 21 11.40 -1.75 -28.15
CA GLY A 21 10.11 -1.20 -27.79
C GLY A 21 10.31 0.25 -27.31
N ALA A 22 10.67 1.14 -28.24
CA ALA A 22 10.91 2.59 -28.08
C ALA A 22 12.05 3.01 -27.13
N ASP A 23 12.78 4.08 -27.50
CA ASP A 23 13.71 4.80 -26.62
C ASP A 23 12.92 5.46 -25.48
N ILE A 24 12.69 4.72 -24.40
CA ILE A 24 11.99 5.24 -23.23
C ILE A 24 12.99 6.01 -22.38
N ARG A 25 12.76 7.32 -22.25
CA ARG A 25 13.44 8.18 -21.28
C ARG A 25 12.47 8.56 -20.17
N LEU A 26 12.92 8.47 -18.93
CA LEU A 26 12.17 8.87 -17.74
C LEU A 26 13.07 9.62 -16.79
N ASP A 27 12.59 10.77 -16.34
CA ASP A 27 13.13 11.53 -15.23
C ASP A 27 12.31 11.21 -13.99
N LEU A 28 13.00 10.76 -12.95
CA LEU A 28 12.41 10.46 -11.65
C LEU A 28 13.07 11.31 -10.59
N LYS A 29 12.28 11.71 -9.60
CA LYS A 29 12.76 12.34 -8.38
C LYS A 29 12.72 11.31 -7.27
N LEU A 30 13.88 11.06 -6.66
CA LEU A 30 14.06 10.24 -5.46
C LEU A 30 14.17 11.15 -4.24
N ARG A 31 13.43 10.84 -3.18
CA ARG A 31 13.66 11.40 -1.85
C ARG A 31 13.82 10.27 -0.84
N VAL A 32 14.77 10.41 0.08
CA VAL A 32 15.00 9.48 1.17
C VAL A 32 14.71 10.18 2.48
N TYR A 33 13.95 9.53 3.36
CA TYR A 33 13.47 10.07 4.62
C TYR A 33 13.86 9.17 5.80
N GLU A 34 13.93 9.76 6.98
CA GLU A 34 13.86 9.07 8.27
C GLU A 34 12.54 9.42 8.98
N GLY A 35 12.02 8.48 9.77
CA GLY A 35 10.83 8.70 10.60
C GLY A 35 11.09 8.48 12.09
N ALA A 36 10.20 9.03 12.92
CA ALA A 36 10.16 8.79 14.36
C ALA A 36 8.78 8.26 14.79
N ARG A 37 8.73 7.26 15.68
CA ARG A 37 7.48 6.69 16.27
C ARG A 37 7.33 7.09 17.75
N GLN A 38 6.10 7.11 18.26
CA GLN A 38 5.83 7.30 19.70
C GLN A 38 6.32 6.08 20.50
N GLY A 39 7.45 6.24 21.20
CA GLY A 39 7.97 5.24 22.12
C GLY A 39 8.51 3.97 21.44
N ALA A 40 9.42 3.29 22.12
CA ALA A 40 9.90 1.98 21.68
C ALA A 40 8.76 0.95 21.84
N LEU A 41 8.11 0.56 20.75
CA LEU A 41 7.34 -0.68 20.75
C LEU A 41 8.32 -1.80 21.12
N ALA A 42 8.00 -2.56 22.17
CA ALA A 42 8.81 -3.68 22.62
C ALA A 42 9.10 -4.62 21.43
N SER A 43 10.38 -4.82 21.14
CA SER A 43 10.81 -5.75 20.11
C SER A 43 10.32 -7.17 20.45
N PRO A 44 9.58 -7.87 19.56
CA PRO A 44 9.37 -9.30 19.75
C PRO A 44 10.72 -10.05 19.74
N PRO A 45 10.88 -11.16 20.49
CA PRO A 45 12.17 -11.80 20.67
C PRO A 45 12.61 -12.61 19.43
N LEU A 46 13.74 -12.17 18.86
CA LEU A 46 14.92 -12.84 18.26
C LEU A 46 14.89 -13.81 17.05
N VAL A 47 16.09 -13.81 16.40
CA VAL A 47 16.73 -14.65 15.34
C VAL A 47 16.23 -14.40 13.88
N THR A 48 17.01 -14.06 12.84
CA THR A 48 18.41 -14.27 12.40
C THR A 48 18.97 -13.09 11.54
N THR A 49 20.31 -13.01 11.43
CA THR A 49 21.23 -12.21 10.57
C THR A 49 20.72 -11.09 9.64
N SER A 50 21.24 -9.86 9.77
CA SER A 50 21.31 -8.79 8.74
C SER A 50 20.10 -8.62 7.80
N TYR A 51 18.95 -8.14 8.30
CA TYR A 51 17.84 -7.79 7.41
C TYR A 51 17.25 -6.42 7.72
N ILE A 52 17.24 -5.57 6.69
CA ILE A 52 16.29 -4.48 6.56
C ILE A 52 14.89 -5.10 6.52
N ARG A 53 13.96 -4.62 7.35
CA ARG A 53 12.56 -5.09 7.32
C ARG A 53 11.74 -4.20 6.39
N PRO A 54 11.19 -4.71 5.27
CA PRO A 54 10.26 -3.93 4.47
C PRO A 54 8.98 -3.66 5.26
N THR A 55 8.46 -2.45 5.14
CA THR A 55 7.15 -2.05 5.69
C THR A 55 6.14 -1.88 4.55
N ILE A 56 4.94 -1.42 4.87
CA ILE A 56 3.86 -1.20 3.89
C ILE A 56 4.38 -0.30 2.75
N SER A 57 4.05 -0.63 1.51
CA SER A 57 4.28 0.27 0.38
C SER A 57 2.98 1.01 0.06
N ALA A 58 3.07 2.30 -0.22
CA ALA A 58 1.89 3.14 -0.48
C ALA A 58 2.05 3.92 -1.79
N ASN A 59 1.00 3.89 -2.61
CA ASN A 59 0.87 4.80 -3.74
C ASN A 59 0.12 6.05 -3.28
N MET A 60 0.78 7.19 -3.39
CA MET A 60 0.33 8.45 -2.84
C MET A 60 -0.10 9.36 -3.98
N GLN A 61 -1.39 9.69 -4.02
CA GLN A 61 -1.93 10.64 -4.98
C GLN A 61 -1.53 12.06 -4.54
N MET A 62 -0.61 12.68 -5.29
CA MET A 62 -0.18 14.04 -5.01
C MET A 62 -1.17 15.00 -5.67
N GLN A 63 -1.93 15.73 -4.86
CA GLN A 63 -2.87 16.73 -5.36
C GLN A 63 -2.08 17.97 -5.82
N ALA A 64 -1.69 17.94 -7.10
CA ALA A 64 -0.96 18.96 -7.85
C ALA A 64 0.32 19.49 -7.18
N GLY A 65 1.47 19.04 -7.67
CA GLY A 65 2.80 19.52 -7.30
C GLY A 65 3.52 18.58 -6.34
N PHE A 66 4.78 18.28 -6.67
CA PHE A 66 5.71 17.47 -5.87
C PHE A 66 6.23 18.29 -4.66
N ASP A 67 5.30 18.66 -3.77
CA ASP A 67 5.56 19.47 -2.58
C ASP A 67 6.14 18.62 -1.45
N LEU A 68 7.30 19.02 -0.94
CA LEU A 68 8.04 18.30 0.09
C LEU A 68 7.27 18.18 1.41
N GLU A 69 6.64 19.26 1.88
CA GLU A 69 5.97 19.27 3.17
C GLU A 69 4.67 18.47 3.13
N LYS A 70 3.91 18.55 2.02
CA LYS A 70 2.75 17.68 1.81
C LYS A 70 3.14 16.20 1.76
N GLU A 71 4.25 15.87 1.09
CA GLU A 71 4.73 14.50 1.02
C GLU A 71 5.15 13.99 2.40
N LYS A 72 5.90 14.78 3.18
CA LYS A 72 6.26 14.45 4.57
C LYS A 72 5.04 14.21 5.45
N GLU A 73 4.04 15.10 5.39
CA GLU A 73 2.80 14.97 6.17
C GLU A 73 2.00 13.72 5.78
N GLN A 74 1.97 13.38 4.49
CA GLN A 74 1.28 12.19 4.03
C GLN A 74 2.04 10.90 4.41
N ILE A 75 3.39 10.88 4.33
CA ILE A 75 4.21 9.77 4.87
C ILE A 75 3.95 9.61 6.37
N LYS A 76 3.99 10.71 7.11
CA LYS A 76 3.72 10.74 8.56
C LYS A 76 2.37 10.11 8.89
N ARG A 77 1.32 10.47 8.14
CA ARG A 77 -0.04 9.92 8.30
C ARG A 77 -0.13 8.44 7.94
N VAL A 78 0.36 8.05 6.76
CA VAL A 78 0.24 6.68 6.23
C VAL A 78 1.00 5.67 7.10
N PHE A 79 2.15 6.08 7.60
CA PHE A 79 3.05 5.21 8.38
C PHE A 79 2.93 5.40 9.89
N ASN A 80 1.96 6.20 10.35
CA ASN A 80 1.71 6.49 11.76
C ASN A 80 2.98 6.95 12.51
N LEU A 81 3.62 8.01 12.00
CA LEU A 81 4.84 8.58 12.54
C LEU A 81 4.53 9.86 13.34
N GLN A 82 5.40 10.20 14.29
CA GLN A 82 5.41 11.51 14.94
C GLN A 82 6.04 12.57 14.07
N ASP A 83 7.13 12.20 13.40
CA ASP A 83 7.94 13.11 12.60
C ASP A 83 8.59 12.39 11.41
N VAL A 84 8.90 13.17 10.38
CA VAL A 84 9.53 12.72 9.13
C VAL A 84 10.58 13.75 8.70
N GLY A 85 11.85 13.35 8.68
CA GLY A 85 12.98 14.16 8.24
C GLY A 85 13.44 13.76 6.83
N LEU A 86 13.74 14.73 5.97
CA LEU A 86 14.38 14.48 4.67
C LEU A 86 15.89 14.26 4.88
N LEU A 87 16.41 13.13 4.40
CA LEU A 87 17.84 12.80 4.44
C LEU A 87 18.56 13.20 3.15
N THR A 88 17.97 12.90 2.00
CA THR A 88 18.55 13.26 0.69
C THR A 88 17.47 13.33 -0.39
N GLU A 89 17.76 14.09 -1.45
CA GLU A 89 16.97 14.18 -2.66
C GLU A 89 17.90 14.03 -3.89
N ALA A 90 17.43 13.35 -4.94
CA ALA A 90 18.17 13.19 -6.18
C ALA A 90 17.25 13.11 -7.40
N ASP A 91 17.72 13.67 -8.52
CA ASP A 91 17.13 13.44 -9.84
C ASP A 91 17.80 12.21 -10.48
N LEU A 92 16.98 11.29 -10.98
CA LEU A 92 17.37 10.03 -11.58
C LEU A 92 16.89 10.01 -13.04
N ALA A 93 17.78 9.67 -13.96
CA ALA A 93 17.44 9.49 -15.37
C ALA A 93 17.55 8.01 -15.77
N ILE A 94 16.48 7.47 -16.35
CA ILE A 94 16.43 6.13 -16.96
C ILE A 94 16.30 6.30 -18.48
N GLY A 95 17.04 5.50 -19.24
CA GLY A 95 17.07 5.58 -20.70
C GLY A 95 18.06 6.60 -21.25
N GLU A 96 18.95 7.13 -20.40
CA GLU A 96 20.05 7.99 -20.83
C GLU A 96 21.11 7.13 -21.56
N GLU A 97 21.52 7.59 -22.74
CA GLU A 97 22.56 6.93 -23.53
C GLU A 97 23.93 7.36 -23.01
N ARG A 98 24.67 6.44 -22.40
CA ARG A 98 26.06 6.67 -22.01
C ARG A 98 26.95 5.67 -22.73
N ALA A 99 27.96 6.17 -23.45
CA ALA A 99 28.91 5.37 -24.22
C ALA A 99 28.23 4.37 -25.20
N GLY A 100 27.15 4.80 -25.87
CA GLY A 100 26.46 3.99 -26.90
C GLY A 100 25.56 2.87 -26.35
N ARG A 101 25.20 2.91 -25.05
CA ARG A 101 24.21 2.01 -24.45
C ARG A 101 23.19 2.82 -23.64
N SER A 102 21.91 2.61 -23.91
CA SER A 102 20.82 3.12 -23.08
C SER A 102 20.73 2.28 -21.79
N SER A 103 20.83 2.93 -20.62
CA SER A 103 20.66 2.22 -19.35
C SER A 103 19.20 2.20 -18.95
N SER A 104 18.61 1.00 -18.85
CA SER A 104 17.26 0.81 -18.27
C SER A 104 17.22 0.98 -16.74
N SER A 105 18.28 1.56 -16.15
CA SER A 105 18.44 1.69 -14.71
C SER A 105 19.07 3.02 -14.32
N ALA A 106 18.64 3.57 -13.18
CA ALA A 106 19.30 4.68 -12.50
C ALA A 106 19.89 4.22 -11.16
N ARG A 107 20.92 4.92 -10.69
CA ARG A 107 21.60 4.64 -9.42
C ARG A 107 21.80 5.89 -8.60
N HIS A 108 21.63 5.78 -7.29
CA HIS A 108 21.95 6.84 -6.34
C HIS A 108 22.62 6.27 -5.08
N PHE A 109 23.52 7.03 -4.49
CA PHE A 109 24.25 6.67 -3.28
C PHE A 109 23.84 7.59 -2.14
N PHE A 110 23.61 7.02 -0.96
CA PHE A 110 23.29 7.79 0.24
C PHE A 110 23.78 7.06 1.50
N ARG A 111 23.67 7.71 2.66
CA ARG A 111 24.06 7.12 3.94
C ARG A 111 22.89 7.14 4.91
N LEU A 112 22.73 6.07 5.68
CA LEU A 112 21.78 5.99 6.79
C LEU A 112 22.53 5.54 8.04
N ASN A 113 22.40 6.27 9.15
CA ASN A 113 23.02 5.92 10.43
C ASN A 113 24.52 5.53 10.33
N GLY A 114 25.26 6.21 9.45
CA GLY A 114 26.69 5.93 9.22
C GLY A 114 26.99 4.76 8.29
N ASN A 115 26.01 3.99 7.83
CA ASN A 115 26.18 2.97 6.78
C ASN A 115 25.97 3.59 5.40
N ALA A 116 26.66 3.07 4.39
CA ALA A 116 26.56 3.52 3.01
C ALA A 116 25.69 2.58 2.18
N PHE A 117 24.77 3.16 1.39
CA PHE A 117 23.85 2.40 0.56
C PHE A 117 23.88 2.88 -0.89
N THR A 118 23.63 1.96 -1.81
CA THR A 118 23.29 2.25 -3.20
C THR A 118 21.87 1.81 -3.46
N ILE A 119 21.05 2.69 -4.00
CA ILE A 119 19.75 2.33 -4.57
C ILE A 119 19.86 2.25 -6.09
N ILE A 120 19.33 1.16 -6.65
CA ILE A 120 19.24 0.90 -8.09
C ILE A 120 17.76 0.83 -8.43
N VAL A 121 17.33 1.64 -9.40
CA VAL A 121 15.95 1.66 -9.90
C VAL A 121 15.97 1.19 -11.34
N MET A 122 15.33 0.08 -11.64
CA MET A 122 15.29 -0.51 -12.98
C MET A 122 13.87 -0.45 -13.53
N LEU A 123 13.70 0.08 -14.74
CA LEU A 123 12.44 -0.02 -15.46
C LEU A 123 12.31 -1.44 -16.05
N ILE A 124 11.29 -2.17 -15.59
CA ILE A 124 11.00 -3.53 -16.08
C ILE A 124 10.02 -3.47 -17.24
N GLU A 125 8.97 -2.65 -17.11
CA GLU A 125 7.92 -2.53 -18.11
C GLU A 125 7.27 -1.16 -18.04
N TRP A 126 7.18 -0.47 -19.18
CA TRP A 126 6.48 0.79 -19.28
C TRP A 126 5.07 0.59 -19.85
N LYS A 127 4.12 0.33 -18.94
CA LYS A 127 2.67 0.34 -19.16
C LYS A 127 2.04 1.35 -18.21
N ASN A 128 0.72 1.35 -18.06
CA ASN A 128 0.04 2.15 -17.05
C ASN A 128 -0.59 1.23 -15.98
N PRO A 129 -0.02 1.12 -14.76
CA PRO A 129 1.22 1.76 -14.27
C PRO A 129 2.51 1.20 -14.87
N GLY A 130 3.58 1.99 -14.78
CA GLY A 130 4.95 1.53 -15.06
C GLY A 130 5.46 0.65 -13.93
N ARG A 131 6.11 -0.46 -14.27
CA ARG A 131 6.67 -1.42 -13.30
C ARG A 131 8.18 -1.26 -13.19
N PHE A 132 8.64 -1.07 -11.96
CA PHE A 132 10.04 -0.89 -11.65
C PHE A 132 10.50 -1.91 -10.59
N LEU A 133 11.74 -2.36 -10.72
CA LEU A 133 12.45 -3.15 -9.71
C LEU A 133 13.45 -2.24 -8.99
N VAL A 134 13.37 -2.19 -7.67
CA VAL A 134 14.21 -1.38 -6.81
C VAL A 134 15.09 -2.28 -5.95
N LEU A 135 16.39 -2.05 -6.00
CA LEU A 135 17.38 -2.75 -5.19
C LEU A 135 18.04 -1.75 -4.25
N LEU A 136 18.11 -2.08 -2.96
CA LEU A 136 18.95 -1.37 -2.00
C LEU A 136 20.12 -2.29 -1.62
N ASN A 137 21.34 -1.81 -1.85
CA ASN A 137 22.56 -2.53 -1.55
C ASN A 137 23.32 -1.82 -0.44
N ASP A 138 23.68 -2.54 0.60
CA ASP A 138 24.66 -2.08 1.59
C ASP A 138 26.05 -2.18 0.95
N VAL A 139 26.75 -1.05 0.91
CA VAL A 139 28.10 -0.91 0.35
C VAL A 139 29.12 -0.49 1.41
N THR A 140 28.77 -0.66 2.69
CA THR A 140 29.65 -0.36 3.82
C THR A 140 30.78 -1.39 3.96
N VAL A 141 30.51 -2.64 3.58
CA VAL A 141 31.45 -3.76 3.60
C VAL A 141 32.13 -3.93 2.24
N GLU A 142 33.33 -4.54 2.21
CA GLU A 142 34.15 -4.69 0.98
C GLU A 142 33.40 -5.32 -0.20
N LYS A 143 32.46 -6.24 0.08
CA LYS A 143 31.60 -6.86 -0.91
C LYS A 143 30.17 -6.34 -0.75
N PRO A 144 29.64 -5.54 -1.70
CA PRO A 144 28.25 -5.09 -1.66
C PRO A 144 27.25 -6.23 -1.47
N GLU A 145 26.28 -6.03 -0.59
CA GLU A 145 25.20 -6.98 -0.29
C GLU A 145 23.84 -6.36 -0.62
N ASN A 146 22.99 -7.08 -1.35
CA ASN A 146 21.61 -6.65 -1.54
C ASN A 146 20.81 -6.91 -0.26
N VAL A 147 20.31 -5.84 0.35
CA VAL A 147 19.59 -5.89 1.63
C VAL A 147 18.09 -5.66 1.47
N LEU A 148 17.66 -5.14 0.31
CA LEU A 148 16.25 -5.01 -0.05
C LEU A 148 16.09 -5.15 -1.56
N THR A 149 15.10 -5.94 -1.96
CA THR A 149 14.57 -5.99 -3.33
C THR A 149 13.07 -5.78 -3.24
N THR A 150 12.56 -4.78 -3.97
CA THR A 150 11.11 -4.50 -4.00
C THR A 150 10.67 -4.08 -5.39
N GLU A 151 9.43 -4.41 -5.75
CA GLU A 151 8.79 -3.90 -6.95
C GLU A 151 7.94 -2.67 -6.60
N MET A 152 7.92 -1.68 -7.48
CA MET A 152 7.00 -0.55 -7.38
C MET A 152 6.25 -0.32 -8.68
N LEU A 153 4.99 0.09 -8.52
CA LEU A 153 4.11 0.49 -9.61
C LEU A 153 3.93 2.00 -9.55
N LEU A 154 4.40 2.71 -10.57
CA LEU A 154 4.39 4.16 -10.60
C LEU A 154 3.55 4.66 -11.77
N HIS A 155 2.61 5.57 -11.48
CA HIS A 155 1.79 6.26 -12.48
C HIS A 155 2.32 7.68 -12.64
N GLY A 156 2.07 8.30 -13.80
CA GLY A 156 2.30 9.74 -13.96
C GLY A 156 1.55 10.54 -12.88
N GLY A 157 2.21 11.52 -12.27
CA GLY A 157 1.63 12.39 -11.24
C GLY A 157 1.45 11.77 -9.85
N HIS A 158 1.85 10.52 -9.62
CA HIS A 158 1.82 9.87 -8.30
C HIS A 158 3.23 9.65 -7.77
N SER A 159 3.35 9.60 -6.43
CA SER A 159 4.57 9.12 -5.77
C SER A 159 4.38 7.68 -5.30
N ALA A 160 5.37 6.82 -5.54
CA ALA A 160 5.47 5.51 -4.90
C ALA A 160 6.44 5.63 -3.72
N VAL A 161 5.96 5.30 -2.51
CA VAL A 161 6.78 5.33 -1.30
C VAL A 161 6.93 3.92 -0.74
N PHE A 162 8.18 3.52 -0.53
CA PHE A 162 8.50 2.29 0.19
C PHE A 162 9.19 2.63 1.51
N GLY A 163 8.73 2.02 2.60
CA GLY A 163 9.33 2.17 3.92
C GLY A 163 10.11 0.93 4.34
N PHE A 164 11.15 1.10 5.14
CA PHE A 164 11.94 0.01 5.68
C PHE A 164 12.57 0.38 7.03
N GLU A 165 12.93 -0.61 7.84
CA GLU A 165 13.54 -0.37 9.16
C GLU A 165 14.98 -0.91 9.22
N ASP A 166 15.84 -0.20 9.97
CA ASP A 166 17.17 -0.74 10.32
C ASP A 166 17.10 -1.77 11.47
N LYS A 167 18.26 -2.32 11.84
CA LYS A 167 18.40 -3.31 12.92
C LYS A 167 17.88 -2.83 14.29
N ASN A 168 17.78 -1.51 14.50
CA ASN A 168 17.31 -0.90 15.73
C ASN A 168 15.81 -0.54 15.65
N GLY A 169 15.13 -0.87 14.55
CA GLY A 169 13.73 -0.54 14.31
C GLY A 169 13.51 0.91 13.90
N LYS A 170 14.56 1.67 13.53
CA LYS A 170 14.41 3.04 13.04
C LYS A 170 13.83 3.02 11.62
N PRO A 171 12.69 3.68 11.36
CA PRO A 171 12.05 3.65 10.05
C PRO A 171 12.68 4.66 9.08
N TYR A 172 12.82 4.24 7.83
CA TYR A 172 13.28 5.02 6.69
C TYR A 172 12.30 4.85 5.54
N PHE A 173 12.28 5.82 4.63
CA PHE A 173 11.41 5.79 3.48
C PHE A 173 12.14 6.27 2.25
N CYS A 174 11.80 5.71 1.10
CA CYS A 174 12.22 6.23 -0.19
C CYS A 174 10.97 6.48 -1.02
N SER A 175 10.83 7.71 -1.50
CA SER A 175 9.78 8.14 -2.42
C SER A 175 10.34 8.29 -3.81
N PHE A 176 9.58 7.87 -4.81
CA PHE A 176 9.84 8.10 -6.22
C PHE A 176 8.66 8.79 -6.89
N HIS A 177 8.96 9.79 -7.70
CA HIS A 177 7.99 10.53 -8.48
C HIS A 177 8.48 10.71 -9.91
N ILE A 178 7.61 10.51 -10.91
CA ILE A 178 7.98 10.78 -12.32
C ILE A 178 7.90 12.28 -12.56
N THR A 179 9.03 12.91 -12.84
CA THR A 179 9.15 14.35 -13.13
C THR A 179 9.23 14.66 -14.62
N GLY A 180 9.42 13.65 -15.48
CA GLY A 180 9.48 13.88 -16.90
C GLY A 180 9.75 12.62 -17.73
N PRO A 181 9.71 12.76 -19.07
CA PRO A 181 9.29 13.96 -19.79
C PRO A 181 7.76 14.21 -19.69
N PRO A 182 7.24 15.43 -19.98
CA PRO A 182 5.84 15.80 -19.72
C PRO A 182 4.79 14.87 -20.34
N ASP A 183 5.08 14.27 -21.49
CA ASP A 183 4.23 13.28 -22.16
C ASP A 183 4.15 11.93 -21.41
N LYS A 184 5.09 11.68 -20.49
CA LYS A 184 5.11 10.53 -19.57
C LYS A 184 4.51 10.84 -18.20
N ILE A 185 4.32 12.13 -17.88
CA ILE A 185 3.50 12.56 -16.75
C ILE A 185 2.03 12.41 -17.19
N MET A 186 1.56 11.17 -17.27
CA MET A 186 0.15 10.91 -17.51
C MET A 186 -0.67 11.62 -16.42
N PRO A 187 -1.73 12.36 -16.74
CA PRO A 187 -2.62 12.87 -15.71
C PRO A 187 -3.15 11.67 -14.91
N PRO A 188 -3.31 11.81 -13.57
CA PRO A 188 -3.90 10.75 -12.78
C PRO A 188 -5.21 10.32 -13.44
N PRO A 189 -5.57 9.02 -13.43
CA PRO A 189 -6.84 8.59 -13.98
C PRO A 189 -7.93 9.47 -13.36
N PRO A 190 -8.93 9.90 -14.16
CA PRO A 190 -10.01 10.73 -13.62
C PRO A 190 -10.55 10.03 -12.37
N PRO A 191 -10.76 10.77 -11.26
CA PRO A 191 -11.30 10.17 -10.06
C PRO A 191 -12.54 9.37 -10.44
N PRO A 192 -12.74 8.16 -9.85
CA PRO A 192 -13.94 7.41 -10.13
C PRO A 192 -15.14 8.33 -9.93
N PRO A 193 -16.17 8.24 -10.79
CA PRO A 193 -17.34 9.10 -10.69
C PRO A 193 -17.84 9.09 -9.24
N PRO A 194 -18.18 10.26 -8.66
CA PRO A 194 -18.65 10.32 -7.29
C PRO A 194 -19.76 9.30 -7.12
N ALA A 195 -19.72 8.55 -6.03
CA ALA A 195 -20.75 7.56 -5.76
C ALA A 195 -22.13 8.23 -5.89
N PRO A 196 -23.11 7.56 -6.52
CA PRO A 196 -24.45 8.13 -6.65
C PRO A 196 -24.95 8.57 -5.27
N PRO A 197 -25.59 9.75 -5.17
CA PRO A 197 -26.06 10.25 -3.89
C PRO A 197 -27.02 9.24 -3.26
N VAL A 198 -26.89 9.04 -1.94
CA VAL A 198 -27.79 8.16 -1.20
C VAL A 198 -29.22 8.68 -1.35
N PRO A 199 -30.20 7.86 -1.79
CA PRO A 199 -31.58 8.30 -1.94
C PRO A 199 -32.12 8.96 -0.65
N PRO A 200 -32.95 10.03 -0.72
CA PRO A 200 -33.44 10.74 0.46
C PRO A 200 -34.13 9.82 1.48
N GLU A 201 -34.84 8.79 1.01
CA GLU A 201 -35.48 7.78 1.86
C GLU A 201 -34.48 6.95 2.65
N VAL A 202 -33.38 6.55 2.00
CA VAL A 202 -32.29 5.81 2.65
C VAL A 202 -31.55 6.72 3.64
N ARG A 203 -31.36 8.00 3.29
CA ARG A 203 -30.77 8.98 4.19
C ARG A 203 -31.59 9.13 5.48
N LYS A 204 -32.92 9.25 5.38
CA LYS A 204 -33.80 9.31 6.55
C LYS A 204 -33.69 8.04 7.41
N LYS A 205 -33.59 6.86 6.79
CA LYS A 205 -33.34 5.59 7.50
C LYS A 205 -31.98 5.56 8.20
N ILE A 206 -30.92 6.09 7.56
CA ILE A 206 -29.58 6.23 8.18
C ILE A 206 -29.67 7.12 9.42
N GLU A 207 -30.31 8.29 9.31
CA GLU A 207 -30.44 9.23 10.43
C GLU A 207 -31.20 8.60 11.61
N GLN A 208 -32.29 7.88 11.34
CA GLN A 208 -33.03 7.12 12.36
C GLN A 208 -32.19 5.98 12.95
N PHE A 209 -31.45 5.25 12.11
CA PHE A 209 -30.57 4.17 12.54
C PHE A 209 -29.38 4.65 13.37
N GLU A 210 -28.98 5.91 13.25
CA GLU A 210 -27.85 6.50 13.97
C GLU A 210 -28.27 7.24 15.26
N GLU A 211 -29.57 7.46 15.45
CA GLU A 211 -30.08 8.22 16.58
C GLU A 211 -29.69 7.58 17.92
N GLY A 212 -29.13 8.41 18.82
CA GLY A 212 -28.74 8.01 20.18
C GLY A 212 -27.41 7.26 20.30
N ALA A 213 -26.71 6.95 19.20
CA ALA A 213 -25.41 6.29 19.21
C ALA A 213 -24.26 7.24 18.83
N VAL A 214 -23.05 6.92 19.30
CA VAL A 214 -21.83 7.60 18.85
C VAL A 214 -21.53 7.14 17.42
N LYS A 215 -21.06 8.03 16.55
CA LYS A 215 -20.75 7.69 15.15
C LYS A 215 -19.24 7.60 14.96
N ALA A 216 -18.76 6.51 14.38
CA ALA A 216 -17.37 6.43 13.94
C ALA A 216 -17.18 7.26 12.66
N GLY A 217 -16.09 8.02 12.59
CA GLY A 217 -15.79 9.00 11.54
C GLY A 217 -14.53 9.81 11.89
N ASP A 218 -14.46 11.08 11.47
CA ASP A 218 -13.24 11.91 11.54
C ASP A 218 -12.66 12.08 12.96
N ALA A 219 -13.49 12.03 14.00
CA ALA A 219 -13.06 12.21 15.39
C ALA A 219 -13.10 10.91 16.23
N VAL A 220 -13.74 9.84 15.73
CA VAL A 220 -13.94 8.58 16.47
C VAL A 220 -13.57 7.42 15.57
N ASN A 221 -12.51 6.70 15.92
CA ASN A 221 -12.06 5.54 15.14
C ASN A 221 -13.11 4.43 15.09
N PRO A 222 -13.27 3.74 13.94
CA PRO A 222 -14.05 2.51 13.88
C PRO A 222 -13.52 1.47 14.88
N PRO A 223 -14.39 0.63 15.46
CA PRO A 223 -13.97 -0.31 16.47
C PRO A 223 -13.17 -1.45 15.86
N ARG A 224 -12.21 -1.99 16.62
CA ARG A 224 -11.42 -3.14 16.18
C ARG A 224 -12.31 -4.39 16.14
N LEU A 225 -12.27 -5.11 15.02
CA LEU A 225 -12.97 -6.39 14.89
C LEU A 225 -12.23 -7.49 15.68
N LEU A 226 -12.94 -8.13 16.61
CA LEU A 226 -12.42 -9.21 17.44
C LEU A 226 -12.77 -10.59 16.87
N LYS A 227 -13.97 -10.73 16.30
CA LYS A 227 -14.45 -11.97 15.69
C LYS A 227 -15.15 -11.66 14.37
N LYS A 228 -14.71 -12.32 13.31
CA LYS A 228 -15.28 -12.23 11.96
C LYS A 228 -15.95 -13.55 11.60
N MET A 229 -17.10 -13.48 10.94
CA MET A 229 -17.76 -14.59 10.26
C MET A 229 -17.92 -14.22 8.79
N ASP A 230 -17.45 -15.05 7.86
CA ASP A 230 -17.62 -14.75 6.44
C ASP A 230 -19.08 -15.00 5.99
N PRO A 231 -19.62 -14.18 5.07
CA PRO A 231 -20.96 -14.39 4.53
C PRO A 231 -21.02 -15.66 3.68
N VAL A 232 -22.12 -16.41 3.84
CA VAL A 232 -22.41 -17.57 2.99
C VAL A 232 -22.79 -17.06 1.60
N TYR A 233 -22.09 -17.53 0.57
CA TYR A 233 -22.40 -17.14 -0.81
C TYR A 233 -23.75 -17.73 -1.24
N PRO A 234 -24.70 -16.94 -1.78
CA PRO A 234 -25.96 -17.47 -2.30
C PRO A 234 -25.71 -18.51 -3.41
N PRO A 235 -26.29 -19.74 -3.33
CA PRO A 235 -26.04 -20.79 -4.33
C PRO A 235 -26.30 -20.34 -5.78
N GLY A 236 -27.44 -19.70 -6.04
CA GLY A 236 -27.78 -19.21 -7.39
C GLY A 236 -26.84 -18.10 -7.90
N ALA A 237 -26.33 -17.24 -7.01
CA ALA A 237 -25.33 -16.23 -7.37
C ALA A 237 -23.97 -16.89 -7.68
N LYS A 238 -23.63 -17.96 -6.96
CA LYS A 238 -22.40 -18.73 -7.18
C LYS A 238 -22.45 -19.46 -8.53
N GLU A 239 -23.56 -20.12 -8.84
CA GLU A 239 -23.76 -20.85 -10.10
C GLU A 239 -23.75 -19.93 -11.32
N SER A 240 -24.30 -18.72 -11.20
CA SER A 240 -24.31 -17.70 -12.26
C SER A 240 -23.04 -16.85 -12.32
N GLY A 241 -22.07 -17.05 -11.41
CA GLY A 241 -20.84 -16.25 -11.37
C GLY A 241 -21.05 -14.79 -10.98
N LEU A 242 -22.22 -14.44 -10.43
CA LEU A 242 -22.59 -13.08 -10.07
C LEU A 242 -21.71 -12.59 -8.93
N LYS A 243 -21.04 -11.44 -9.11
CA LYS A 243 -20.17 -10.82 -8.10
C LYS A 243 -20.79 -9.53 -7.60
N GLY A 244 -20.40 -9.10 -6.40
CA GLY A 244 -21.00 -7.89 -5.83
C GLY A 244 -20.37 -7.37 -4.57
N TYR A 245 -20.97 -6.30 -4.04
CA TYR A 245 -20.66 -5.79 -2.72
C TYR A 245 -21.93 -5.31 -2.00
N VAL A 246 -21.85 -5.28 -0.67
CA VAL A 246 -22.90 -4.77 0.22
C VAL A 246 -22.25 -3.82 1.22
N VAL A 247 -22.74 -2.59 1.31
CA VAL A 247 -22.37 -1.62 2.34
C VAL A 247 -23.45 -1.59 3.40
N LEU A 248 -23.05 -1.80 4.64
CA LEU A 248 -23.90 -1.91 5.82
C LEU A 248 -23.57 -0.79 6.81
N ASN A 249 -24.58 -0.21 7.45
CA ASN A 249 -24.42 0.50 8.72
C ASN A 249 -24.59 -0.51 9.85
N VAL A 250 -23.69 -0.50 10.82
CA VAL A 250 -23.63 -1.46 11.92
C VAL A 250 -23.70 -0.69 13.23
N ARG A 251 -24.58 -1.12 14.13
CA ARG A 251 -24.70 -0.59 15.49
C ARG A 251 -24.21 -1.63 16.48
N THR A 252 -23.23 -1.30 17.29
CA THR A 252 -22.76 -2.14 18.40
C THR A 252 -23.25 -1.64 19.74
N ASP A 253 -23.47 -2.56 20.68
CA ASP A 253 -23.70 -2.22 22.09
C ASP A 253 -22.39 -1.82 22.81
N GLY A 254 -22.50 -1.43 24.08
CA GLY A 254 -21.34 -1.08 24.92
C GLY A 254 -20.40 -2.25 25.22
N GLN A 255 -20.72 -3.48 24.84
CA GLN A 255 -19.85 -4.65 24.96
C GLN A 255 -19.24 -5.06 23.61
N GLY A 256 -19.51 -4.29 22.56
CA GLY A 256 -19.02 -4.55 21.20
C GLY A 256 -19.75 -5.67 20.48
N ASN A 257 -20.93 -6.11 20.96
CA ASN A 257 -21.78 -7.03 20.20
C ASN A 257 -22.59 -6.24 19.17
N VAL A 258 -22.79 -6.80 17.98
CA VAL A 258 -23.63 -6.19 16.95
C VAL A 258 -25.10 -6.28 17.37
N LYS A 259 -25.71 -5.11 17.61
CA LYS A 259 -27.11 -4.96 18.02
C LYS A 259 -28.03 -4.85 16.82
N ASP A 260 -27.63 -4.08 15.81
CA ASP A 260 -28.44 -3.87 14.60
C ASP A 260 -27.58 -3.65 13.35
N VAL A 261 -28.14 -3.96 12.19
CA VAL A 261 -27.47 -3.91 10.88
C VAL A 261 -28.46 -3.43 9.82
N MET A 262 -28.07 -2.41 9.07
CA MET A 262 -28.88 -1.82 8.00
C MET A 262 -28.11 -1.79 6.69
N VAL A 263 -28.74 -2.19 5.58
CA VAL A 263 -28.14 -2.05 4.24
C VAL A 263 -28.26 -0.60 3.77
N ILE A 264 -27.12 0.01 3.45
CA ILE A 264 -27.05 1.35 2.85
C ILE A 264 -27.16 1.25 1.33
N ARG A 265 -26.41 0.32 0.74
CA ARG A 265 -26.41 0.04 -0.70
C ARG A 265 -25.82 -1.34 -0.98
N SER A 266 -26.22 -1.94 -2.09
CA SER A 266 -25.58 -3.14 -2.63
C SER A 266 -25.59 -3.10 -4.15
N THR A 267 -24.77 -3.95 -4.76
CA THR A 267 -24.80 -4.17 -6.21
C THR A 267 -26.01 -4.98 -6.64
N ASP A 268 -26.45 -5.91 -5.79
CA ASP A 268 -27.60 -6.78 -6.00
C ASP A 268 -28.20 -7.15 -4.64
N GLU A 269 -29.52 -7.24 -4.56
CA GLU A 269 -30.24 -7.56 -3.32
C GLU A 269 -30.00 -8.99 -2.85
N VAL A 270 -29.63 -9.91 -3.75
CA VAL A 270 -29.33 -11.31 -3.41
C VAL A 270 -28.22 -11.45 -2.36
N PHE A 271 -27.31 -10.47 -2.29
CA PHE A 271 -26.20 -10.43 -1.34
C PHE A 271 -26.59 -9.86 0.03
N ASN A 272 -27.75 -9.21 0.17
CA ASN A 272 -28.13 -8.51 1.39
C ASN A 272 -28.37 -9.46 2.58
N PRO A 273 -29.21 -10.52 2.47
CA PRO A 273 -29.44 -11.44 3.58
C PRO A 273 -28.17 -12.12 4.13
N PRO A 274 -27.27 -12.70 3.30
CA PRO A 274 -26.06 -13.35 3.82
C PRO A 274 -25.07 -12.35 4.43
N ALA A 275 -25.00 -11.12 3.91
CA ALA A 275 -24.16 -10.07 4.49
C ALA A 275 -24.65 -9.69 5.89
N ILE A 276 -25.96 -9.47 6.06
CA ILE A 276 -26.56 -9.17 7.36
C ILE A 276 -26.34 -10.34 8.34
N ALA A 277 -26.59 -11.58 7.90
CA ALA A 277 -26.46 -12.77 8.74
C ALA A 277 -25.03 -12.95 9.25
N ALA A 278 -24.02 -12.70 8.41
CA ALA A 278 -22.62 -12.74 8.82
C ALA A 278 -22.28 -11.64 9.82
N VAL A 279 -22.59 -10.38 9.51
CA VAL A 279 -22.21 -9.24 10.35
C VAL A 279 -22.89 -9.29 11.72
N ARG A 280 -24.11 -9.80 11.82
CA ARG A 280 -24.77 -10.03 13.13
C ARG A 280 -24.00 -10.97 14.06
N GLN A 281 -23.13 -11.82 13.52
CA GLN A 281 -22.30 -12.75 14.31
C GLN A 281 -20.91 -12.19 14.62
N TRP A 282 -20.60 -10.98 14.16
CA TRP A 282 -19.32 -10.35 14.42
C TRP A 282 -19.26 -9.80 15.84
N LYS A 283 -18.05 -9.70 16.37
CA LYS A 283 -17.79 -9.08 17.66
C LYS A 283 -16.69 -8.03 17.52
N TYR A 284 -16.92 -6.90 18.13
CA TYR A 284 -16.04 -5.74 18.12
C TYR A 284 -15.51 -5.44 19.51
N GLU A 285 -14.46 -4.63 19.55
CA GLU A 285 -13.97 -4.05 20.79
C GLU A 285 -14.98 -3.02 21.32
N PRO A 286 -15.34 -3.07 22.62
CA PRO A 286 -16.19 -2.07 23.25
C PRO A 286 -15.71 -0.65 23.01
N TYR A 287 -16.62 0.24 22.61
CA TYR A 287 -16.32 1.66 22.55
C TYR A 287 -16.55 2.31 23.92
N LEU A 288 -15.51 2.95 24.43
CA LEU A 288 -15.54 3.65 25.72
C LEU A 288 -15.42 5.16 25.49
N GLU A 289 -16.44 5.92 25.87
CA GLU A 289 -16.42 7.38 25.89
C GLU A 289 -16.25 7.84 27.34
N LYS A 290 -15.12 8.50 27.65
CA LYS A 290 -14.79 8.91 29.03
C LYS A 290 -14.85 7.75 30.04
N GLY A 291 -14.42 6.56 29.60
CA GLY A 291 -14.42 5.34 30.40
C GLY A 291 -15.78 4.64 30.52
N GLN A 292 -16.85 5.16 29.92
CA GLN A 292 -18.17 4.54 29.93
C GLN A 292 -18.47 3.83 28.61
N PRO A 293 -19.01 2.59 28.64
CA PRO A 293 -19.49 1.90 27.45
C PRO A 293 -20.60 2.67 26.72
N ARG A 294 -20.47 2.84 25.41
CA ARG A 294 -21.47 3.53 24.58
C ARG A 294 -21.78 2.73 23.31
N GLU A 295 -22.99 2.91 22.79
CA GLU A 295 -23.32 2.38 21.47
C GLU A 295 -22.51 3.13 20.41
N LEU A 296 -22.02 2.38 19.42
CA LEU A 296 -21.24 2.92 18.31
C LEU A 296 -21.89 2.49 16.99
N VAL A 297 -22.02 3.43 16.05
CA VAL A 297 -22.49 3.19 14.69
C VAL A 297 -21.37 3.49 13.70
N PHE A 298 -21.18 2.58 12.74
CA PHE A 298 -20.13 2.69 11.72
C PHE A 298 -20.50 1.88 10.47
N SER A 299 -19.86 2.21 9.35
CA SER A 299 -20.08 1.51 8.09
C SER A 299 -19.08 0.37 7.86
N VAL A 300 -19.58 -0.73 7.28
CA VAL A 300 -18.78 -1.90 6.87
C VAL A 300 -19.12 -2.25 5.43
N SER A 301 -18.13 -2.67 4.65
CA SER A 301 -18.33 -3.13 3.27
C SER A 301 -17.91 -4.59 3.12
N LEU A 302 -18.81 -5.42 2.60
CA LEU A 302 -18.56 -6.83 2.31
C LEU A 302 -18.52 -7.03 0.79
N ARG A 303 -17.56 -7.82 0.33
CA ARG A 303 -17.41 -8.17 -1.09
C ARG A 303 -17.72 -9.65 -1.31
N PHE A 304 -18.49 -9.93 -2.35
CA PHE A 304 -18.83 -11.26 -2.82
C PHE A 304 -18.07 -11.55 -4.12
N GLU A 305 -17.05 -12.39 -4.02
CA GLU A 305 -16.28 -12.89 -5.15
C GLU A 305 -16.37 -14.42 -5.21
N VAL A 306 -16.64 -14.97 -6.40
CA VAL A 306 -16.49 -16.40 -6.64
C VAL A 306 -14.99 -16.70 -6.67
N ARG A 307 -14.52 -17.44 -5.67
CA ARG A 307 -13.15 -17.98 -5.62
C ARG A 307 -13.06 -19.26 -6.43
#